data_AF-A0AAU8ERS6-F1
#
_entry.id   AF-A0AAU8ERS6-F1
#
_cell.length_a   1.000
_cell.length_b   1.000
_cell.length_c   1.000
_cell.angle_alpha   90.00
_cell.angle_beta   90.00
_cell.angle_gamma   90.00
#
_symmetry.space_group_name_H-M   'P 1'
#
loop_
_entity.id
_entity.type
_entity.pdbx_description
1 polymer ?
#
loop_
_entity_poly.entity_id
_entity_poly.type
_entity_poly.pdbx_seq_one_letter_code
_entity_poly.pdbx_strand_id
1 'polypeptide(L)'
;MIPERLRRRAAGLRHWADGVPAQLAAVELLVSFGAGRLVDGPWVRPGGFGSFWFDPDVAAEEGGHLSGGERRVQAIASSLASAVHPVDLSDAATGLDPDALRFVLHALACAGGHSASTDAPEWDHNEPR
;
A
#
# COMPACT_ATOMS: atom_id res chain seq x y z
N MET A 1 -2.75 -8.15 18.19
CA MET A 1 -2.11 -9.38 17.66
C MET A 1 -2.69 -9.65 16.29
N ILE A 2 -1.87 -9.68 15.23
CA ILE A 2 -2.36 -9.94 13.86
C ILE A 2 -2.75 -11.43 13.76
N PRO A 3 -3.96 -11.77 13.27
CA PRO A 3 -4.38 -13.16 13.06
C PRO A 3 -3.45 -13.94 12.14
N GLU A 4 -3.26 -15.23 12.41
CA GLU A 4 -2.34 -16.10 11.65
C GLU A 4 -2.68 -16.17 10.16
N ARG A 5 -3.97 -16.13 9.81
CA ARG A 5 -4.41 -16.07 8.41
C ARG A 5 -3.85 -14.85 7.67
N LEU A 6 -3.81 -13.68 8.31
CA LEU A 6 -3.34 -12.44 7.70
C LEU A 6 -1.82 -12.46 7.56
N ARG A 7 -1.11 -13.07 8.51
CA ARG A 7 0.34 -13.30 8.42
C ARG A 7 0.70 -14.18 7.23
N ARG A 8 -0.04 -15.28 7.01
CA ARG A 8 0.18 -16.17 5.86
C ARG A 8 -0.05 -15.44 4.54
N ARG A 9 -1.16 -14.69 4.41
CA ARG A 9 -1.44 -13.89 3.22
C ARG A 9 -0.36 -12.84 2.97
N ALA A 10 0.04 -12.11 4.01
CA ALA A 10 1.11 -11.12 3.93
C ALA A 10 2.44 -11.73 3.46
N ALA A 11 2.83 -12.90 4.00
CA ALA A 11 4.03 -13.61 3.56
C ALA A 11 3.95 -14.03 2.09
N GLY A 12 2.80 -14.55 1.64
CA GLY A 12 2.60 -14.91 0.23
C GLY A 12 2.65 -13.70 -0.70
N LEU A 13 2.02 -12.59 -0.32
CA LEU A 13 2.06 -11.33 -1.08
C LEU A 13 3.47 -10.76 -1.18
N ARG A 14 4.25 -10.79 -0.08
CA ARG A 14 5.65 -10.35 -0.09
C ARG A 14 6.50 -11.21 -1.02
N HIS A 15 6.27 -12.51 -1.02
CA HIS A 15 6.96 -13.42 -1.94
C HIS A 15 6.59 -13.14 -3.41
N TRP A 16 5.32 -12.86 -3.70
CA TRP A 16 4.86 -12.48 -5.03
C TRP A 16 5.50 -11.15 -5.51
N ALA A 17 5.61 -10.17 -4.61
CA ALA A 17 6.17 -8.86 -4.92
C ALA A 17 7.70 -8.80 -4.90
N ASP A 18 8.37 -9.92 -4.61
CA ASP A 18 9.82 -9.97 -4.52
C ASP A 18 10.48 -9.58 -5.86
N GLY A 19 11.54 -8.77 -5.77
CA GLY A 19 12.24 -8.24 -6.94
C GLY A 19 11.59 -7.04 -7.65
N VAL A 20 10.39 -6.60 -7.26
CA VAL A 20 9.73 -5.40 -7.82
C VAL A 20 9.44 -4.38 -6.71
N PRO A 21 10.26 -3.33 -6.52
CA PRO A 21 10.15 -2.41 -5.38
C PRO A 21 8.78 -1.75 -5.22
N ALA A 22 8.15 -1.34 -6.32
CA ALA A 22 6.83 -0.72 -6.28
C ALA A 22 5.73 -1.69 -5.82
N GLN A 23 5.78 -2.95 -6.27
CA GLN A 23 4.86 -3.99 -5.81
C GLN A 23 5.09 -4.34 -4.34
N LEU A 24 6.36 -4.40 -3.90
CA LEU A 24 6.66 -4.66 -2.51
C LEU A 24 6.16 -3.54 -1.60
N ALA A 25 6.34 -2.28 -2.02
CA ALA A 25 5.78 -1.12 -1.33
C ALA A 25 4.25 -1.16 -1.26
N ALA A 26 3.57 -1.55 -2.35
CA ALA A 26 2.12 -1.76 -2.35
C ALA A 26 1.70 -2.80 -1.31
N VAL A 27 2.40 -3.94 -1.25
CA VAL A 27 2.13 -4.99 -0.27
C VAL A 27 2.34 -4.50 1.16
N GLU A 28 3.44 -3.79 1.45
CA GLU A 28 3.70 -3.25 2.78
C GLU A 28 2.67 -2.20 3.20
N LEU A 29 2.16 -1.40 2.25
CA LEU A 29 1.06 -0.47 2.51
C LEU A 29 -0.19 -1.22 2.97
N LEU A 30 -0.59 -2.28 2.26
CA LEU A 30 -1.76 -3.10 2.61
C LEU A 30 -1.61 -3.81 3.96
N VAL A 31 -0.40 -4.29 4.27
CA VAL A 31 -0.09 -5.00 5.53
C VAL A 31 -0.06 -4.04 6.72
N SER A 32 0.50 -2.84 6.53
CA SER A 32 0.71 -1.88 7.62
C SER A 32 -0.56 -1.08 7.95
N PHE A 33 -1.34 -0.73 6.93
CA PHE A 33 -2.55 0.05 7.10
C PHE A 33 -3.65 -0.76 7.82
N GLY A 34 -4.34 -0.12 8.78
CA GLY A 34 -5.51 -0.70 9.45
C GLY A 34 -5.25 -2.06 10.12
N ALA A 35 -4.01 -2.31 10.56
CA ALA A 35 -3.55 -3.60 11.09
C ALA A 35 -3.72 -4.77 10.10
N GLY A 36 -3.49 -4.52 8.81
CA GLY A 36 -3.57 -5.52 7.74
C GLY A 36 -5.00 -5.80 7.30
N ARG A 37 -5.97 -4.91 7.56
CA ARG A 37 -7.36 -5.11 7.15
C ARG A 37 -7.50 -5.32 5.65
N LEU A 38 -6.69 -4.62 4.85
CA LEU A 38 -6.74 -4.72 3.40
C LEU A 38 -6.11 -6.01 2.84
N VAL A 39 -5.41 -6.81 3.66
CA VAL A 39 -4.86 -8.10 3.17
C VAL A 39 -5.86 -9.26 3.21
N ASP A 40 -7.06 -9.06 3.78
CA ASP A 40 -8.13 -10.08 3.79
C ASP A 40 -9.16 -9.89 2.66
N GLY A 41 -9.03 -8.82 1.86
CA GLY A 41 -9.99 -8.47 0.81
C GLY A 41 -10.01 -9.42 -0.39
N PRO A 42 -11.04 -9.34 -1.25
CA PRO A 42 -11.23 -10.19 -2.43
C PRO A 42 -10.14 -10.04 -3.50
N TRP A 43 -9.45 -8.90 -3.52
CA TRP A 43 -8.29 -8.61 -4.37
C TRP A 43 -7.02 -9.35 -3.95
N VAL A 44 -7.00 -10.01 -2.78
CA VAL A 44 -5.92 -10.94 -2.43
C VAL A 44 -6.29 -12.32 -2.93
N ARG A 45 -5.74 -12.69 -4.08
CA ARG A 45 -6.09 -13.90 -4.81
C ARG A 45 -5.19 -15.06 -4.40
N PRO A 46 -5.75 -16.25 -4.11
CA PRO A 46 -4.95 -17.44 -3.95
C PRO A 46 -4.34 -17.84 -5.31
N GLY A 47 -3.06 -18.18 -5.31
CA GLY A 47 -2.38 -18.83 -6.42
C GLY A 47 -2.19 -20.33 -6.20
N GLY A 48 -1.38 -20.95 -7.05
CA GLY A 48 -0.98 -22.35 -6.88
C GLY A 48 -0.13 -22.55 -5.62
N PHE A 49 -0.18 -23.75 -5.04
CA PHE A 49 0.69 -24.17 -3.92
C PHE A 49 0.67 -23.25 -2.69
N GLY A 50 -0.47 -22.60 -2.41
CA GLY A 50 -0.63 -21.74 -1.24
C GLY A 50 0.02 -20.35 -1.37
N SER A 51 0.41 -19.97 -2.59
CA SER A 51 0.84 -18.60 -2.91
C SER A 51 -0.35 -17.62 -2.90
N PHE A 52 -0.04 -16.33 -2.80
CA PHE A 52 -1.02 -15.25 -2.91
C PHE A 52 -0.46 -14.15 -3.80
N TRP A 53 -1.33 -13.48 -4.54
CA TRP A 53 -0.98 -12.28 -5.31
C TRP A 53 -2.05 -11.21 -5.11
N PHE A 54 -1.67 -9.95 -5.29
CA PHE A 54 -2.58 -8.82 -5.21
C PHE A 54 -3.06 -8.47 -6.61
N ASP A 55 -4.38 -8.40 -6.78
CA ASP A 55 -5.08 -8.15 -8.04
C ASP A 55 -5.64 -6.72 -8.06
N PRO A 56 -4.98 -5.77 -8.75
CA PRO A 56 -5.40 -4.38 -8.81
C PRO A 56 -6.72 -4.19 -9.56
N ASP A 57 -7.03 -5.05 -10.53
CA ASP A 57 -8.29 -5.01 -11.28
C ASP A 57 -9.46 -5.34 -10.36
N VAL A 58 -9.34 -6.44 -9.60
CA VAL A 58 -10.34 -6.81 -8.58
C VAL A 58 -10.41 -5.77 -7.46
N ALA A 59 -9.30 -5.14 -7.08
CA ALA A 59 -9.31 -4.09 -6.07
C ALA A 59 -10.14 -2.87 -6.53
N ALA A 60 -10.03 -2.48 -7.81
CA ALA A 60 -10.81 -1.39 -8.38
C ALA A 60 -12.31 -1.70 -8.44
N GLU A 61 -12.68 -2.96 -8.73
CA GLU A 61 -14.08 -3.38 -8.87
C GLU A 61 -14.76 -3.66 -7.51
N GLU A 62 -14.04 -4.27 -6.55
CA GLU A 62 -14.62 -4.82 -5.32
C GLU A 62 -14.37 -3.96 -4.06
N GLY A 63 -13.97 -2.69 -4.24
CA GLY A 63 -13.70 -1.74 -3.15
C GLY A 63 -14.92 -1.02 -2.56
N GLY A 64 -16.14 -1.26 -3.08
CA GLY A 64 -17.33 -0.44 -2.76
C GLY A 64 -17.76 -0.42 -1.29
N HIS A 65 -17.42 -1.45 -0.51
CA HIS A 65 -17.75 -1.57 0.90
C HIS A 65 -16.74 -0.89 1.84
N LEU A 66 -15.60 -0.43 1.32
CA LEU A 66 -14.56 0.23 2.08
C LEU A 66 -14.93 1.68 2.43
N SER A 67 -14.49 2.14 3.61
CA SER A 67 -14.53 3.56 3.96
C SER A 67 -13.75 4.41 2.95
N GLY A 68 -14.00 5.73 2.94
CA GLY A 68 -13.31 6.63 2.00
C GLY A 68 -11.78 6.59 2.13
N GLY A 69 -11.25 6.51 3.36
CA GLY A 69 -9.81 6.38 3.61
C GLY A 69 -9.24 5.03 3.15
N GLU A 70 -9.94 3.93 3.46
CA GLU A 70 -9.56 2.60 2.98
C GLU A 70 -9.52 2.51 1.46
N ARG A 71 -10.53 3.09 0.76
CA ARG A 71 -10.55 3.14 -0.71
C ARG A 71 -9.36 3.91 -1.27
N ARG A 72 -9.01 5.04 -0.68
CA ARG A 72 -7.84 5.82 -1.12
C ARG A 72 -6.53 5.06 -0.92
N VAL A 73 -6.33 4.43 0.24
CA VAL A 73 -5.14 3.61 0.50
C VAL A 73 -5.07 2.42 -0.46
N GLN A 74 -6.19 1.73 -0.70
CA GLN A 74 -6.26 0.65 -1.67
C GLN A 74 -5.93 1.13 -3.08
N ALA A 75 -6.51 2.26 -3.52
CA ALA A 75 -6.26 2.80 -4.86
C ALA A 75 -4.77 3.14 -5.07
N ILE A 76 -4.12 3.72 -4.06
CA ILE A 76 -2.67 3.97 -4.09
C ILE A 76 -1.89 2.66 -4.18
N ALA A 77 -2.26 1.63 -3.40
CA ALA A 77 -1.64 0.31 -3.49
C ALA A 77 -1.82 -0.32 -4.89
N SER A 78 -3.01 -0.21 -5.48
CA SER A 78 -3.29 -0.64 -6.87
C SER A 78 -2.39 0.07 -7.87
N SER A 79 -2.24 1.39 -7.75
CA SER A 79 -1.38 2.19 -8.63
C SER A 79 0.11 1.83 -8.50
N LEU A 80 0.56 1.50 -7.29
CA LEU A 80 1.93 1.02 -7.04
C LEU A 80 2.17 -0.38 -7.61
N ALA A 81 1.14 -1.24 -7.57
CA ALA A 81 1.23 -2.61 -8.04
C ALA A 81 1.11 -2.75 -9.57
N SER A 82 0.40 -1.84 -10.22
CA SER A 82 0.13 -1.85 -11.67
C SER A 82 -0.07 -0.45 -12.24
N ALA A 83 0.53 -0.18 -13.40
CA ALA A 83 0.34 1.06 -14.15
C ALA A 83 -1.07 1.21 -14.75
N VAL A 84 -1.90 0.16 -14.73
CA VAL A 84 -3.27 0.17 -15.29
C VAL A 84 -4.24 0.98 -14.42
N HIS A 85 -3.93 1.15 -13.13
CA HIS A 85 -4.80 1.84 -12.16
C HIS A 85 -4.13 3.09 -11.59
N PRO A 86 -3.86 4.13 -12.42
CA PRO A 86 -3.27 5.36 -11.92
C PRO A 86 -4.22 6.08 -10.96
N VAL A 87 -3.66 6.81 -10.00
CA VAL A 87 -4.41 7.68 -9.08
C VAL A 87 -4.08 9.15 -9.31
N ASP A 88 -5.08 10.01 -9.18
CA ASP A 88 -4.86 11.43 -8.95
C ASP A 88 -4.41 11.63 -7.50
N LEU A 89 -3.16 12.01 -7.28
CA LEU A 89 -2.61 12.21 -5.94
C LEU A 89 -3.30 13.33 -5.17
N SER A 90 -3.81 14.37 -5.85
CA SER A 90 -4.53 15.45 -5.18
C SER A 90 -5.81 14.92 -4.53
N ASP A 91 -6.55 14.07 -5.25
CA ASP A 91 -7.76 13.44 -4.72
C ASP A 91 -7.42 12.31 -3.72
N ALA A 92 -6.46 11.45 -4.06
CA ALA A 92 -6.09 10.28 -3.26
C ALA A 92 -5.43 10.65 -1.93
N ALA A 93 -4.76 11.79 -1.83
CA ALA A 93 -4.24 12.31 -0.56
C ALA A 93 -5.31 13.04 0.26
N THR A 94 -6.29 13.66 -0.41
CA THR A 94 -7.31 14.46 0.25
C THR A 94 -8.23 13.58 1.11
N GLY A 95 -8.29 13.90 2.40
CA GLY A 95 -9.13 13.17 3.36
C GLY A 95 -8.57 11.80 3.78
N LEU A 96 -7.26 11.58 3.61
CA LEU A 96 -6.53 10.61 4.43
C LEU A 96 -6.31 11.20 5.83
N ASP A 97 -6.48 10.39 6.87
CA ASP A 97 -6.05 10.78 8.22
C ASP A 97 -4.50 10.74 8.32
N PRO A 98 -3.90 11.39 9.33
CA PRO A 98 -2.45 11.48 9.46
C PRO A 98 -1.72 10.13 9.53
N ASP A 99 -2.31 9.11 10.13
CA ASP A 99 -1.68 7.78 10.21
C ASP A 99 -1.72 7.08 8.85
N ALA A 100 -2.85 7.15 8.14
CA ALA A 100 -2.98 6.64 6.78
C ALA A 100 -1.97 7.31 5.83
N LEU A 101 -1.84 8.63 5.92
CA LEU A 101 -0.88 9.39 5.12
C LEU A 101 0.57 8.98 5.41
N ARG A 102 0.93 8.74 6.68
CA ARG A 102 2.28 8.27 7.03
C ARG A 102 2.62 6.94 6.37
N PHE A 103 1.67 6.00 6.33
CA PHE A 103 1.88 4.72 5.63
C PHE A 103 2.02 4.89 4.12
N VAL A 104 1.21 5.76 3.51
CA VAL A 104 1.31 6.09 2.09
C VAL A 104 2.68 6.69 1.74
N LEU A 105 3.14 7.69 2.50
CA LEU A 105 4.43 8.32 2.28
C LEU A 105 5.58 7.33 2.44
N HIS A 106 5.52 6.47 3.45
CA HIS A 106 6.49 5.40 3.64
C HIS A 106 6.51 4.44 2.44
N ALA A 107 5.35 4.02 1.95
CA ALA A 107 5.25 3.16 0.77
C ALA A 107 5.84 3.83 -0.48
N LEU A 108 5.53 5.11 -0.72
CA LEU A 108 6.10 5.87 -1.85
C LEU A 108 7.62 5.98 -1.75
N ALA A 109 8.16 6.24 -0.56
CA ALA A 109 9.61 6.27 -0.33
C ALA A 109 10.25 4.91 -0.68
N CYS A 110 9.68 3.81 -0.19
CA CYS A 110 10.15 2.45 -0.48
C CYS A 110 10.05 2.10 -1.98
N ALA A 111 8.96 2.49 -2.65
CA ALA A 111 8.81 2.30 -4.09
C ALA A 111 9.91 3.03 -4.88
N GLY A 112 10.32 4.21 -4.41
CA GLY A 112 11.44 4.99 -4.95
C GLY A 112 12.83 4.50 -4.53
N GLY A 113 12.95 3.36 -3.87
CA GLY A 113 14.24 2.80 -3.41
C GLY A 113 14.77 3.38 -2.10
N HIS A 114 13.99 4.23 -1.42
CA HIS A 114 14.34 4.75 -0.10
C HIS A 114 13.83 3.78 0.95
N SER A 115 14.75 3.08 1.61
CA SER A 115 14.46 2.55 2.93
C SER A 115 14.17 3.75 3.82
N ALA A 116 13.15 3.75 4.66
CA ALA A 116 12.93 4.85 5.60
C ALA A 116 14.11 4.90 6.60
N SER A 117 15.23 5.49 6.19
CA SER A 117 16.14 6.13 7.12
C SER A 117 15.33 7.27 7.71
N THR A 118 15.22 7.26 9.03
CA THR A 118 14.75 8.38 9.87
C THR A 118 15.71 9.56 9.74
N ASP A 119 15.92 10.03 8.53
CA ASP A 119 16.53 11.30 8.23
C ASP A 119 15.57 11.92 7.22
N ALA A 120 14.59 12.63 7.76
CA ALA A 120 13.91 13.62 6.95
C ALA A 120 15.03 14.56 6.44
N PRO A 121 15.01 15.00 5.16
CA PRO A 121 15.83 16.15 4.80
C PRO A 121 15.50 17.25 5.81
N GLU A 122 16.52 17.76 6.50
CA GLU A 122 16.39 18.94 7.32
C GLU A 122 15.83 20.04 6.41
N TRP A 123 14.54 20.30 6.50
CA TRP A 123 13.94 21.45 5.83
C TRP A 123 14.47 22.66 6.57
N ASP A 124 15.56 23.22 6.04
CA ASP A 124 16.08 24.49 6.50
C ASP A 124 14.99 25.56 6.27
N HIS A 125 14.29 25.89 7.35
CA HIS A 125 13.27 26.95 7.35
C HIS A 125 13.89 28.36 7.24
N ASN A 126 15.19 28.47 6.95
CA ASN A 126 15.93 29.72 6.83
C ASN A 126 16.49 29.94 5.41
N GLU A 127 15.64 29.93 4.40
CA GLU A 127 15.90 30.75 3.21
C GLU A 127 15.33 32.17 3.45
N PRO A 128 16.17 33.23 3.46
CA PRO A 128 15.65 34.60 3.50
C PRO A 128 14.89 34.91 2.20
N ARG A 129 13.70 35.50 2.35
CA ARG A 129 12.91 36.07 1.25
C ARG A 129 13.66 37.16 0.49
#